data_AF-A0A1B1TBK7-F1
#
_entry.id   AF-A0A1B1TBK7-F1
#
_cell.length_a   1.000
_cell.length_b   1.000
_cell.length_c   1.000
_cell.angle_alpha   90.00
_cell.angle_beta   90.00
_cell.angle_gamma   90.00
#
_symmetry.space_group_name_H-M   'P 1'
#
loop_
_entity.id
_entity.type
_entity.pdbx_description
1 polymer ?
#
loop_
_entity_poly.entity_id
_entity_poly.type
_entity_poly.pdbx_seq_one_letter_code
_entity_poly.pdbx_strand_id
1 'polypeptide(L)' 'RVARDIHGANGILDEYPIMRHMANLESVKTYEGTHDIHNLIIGRHITGIQAFTREA' A
#
# COMPACT_ATOMS: atom_id res chain seq x y z
N ARG A 1 7.65 -2.34 -6.79
CA ARG A 1 7.55 -3.08 -8.07
C ARG A 1 8.83 -2.95 -8.90
N VAL A 2 9.46 -1.77 -8.98
CA VAL A 2 10.75 -1.53 -9.66
C VAL A 2 11.77 -2.68 -9.57
N ALA A 3 12.09 -3.16 -8.36
CA ALA A 3 13.06 -4.26 -8.18
C ALA A 3 12.63 -5.58 -8.86
N ARG A 4 11.33 -5.91 -8.85
CA ARG A 4 10.79 -7.11 -9.52
C ARG A 4 10.92 -7.01 -11.03
N ASP A 5 10.69 -5.81 -11.58
CA ASP A 5 10.75 -5.57 -13.02
C ASP A 5 12.18 -5.65 -13.52
N ILE A 6 13.16 -5.10 -12.77
CA ILE A 6 14.59 -5.19 -13.08
C ILE A 6 15.06 -6.67 -13.14
N HIS A 7 14.56 -7.52 -12.26
CA HIS A 7 14.99 -8.93 -12.19
C HIS A 7 14.25 -9.85 -13.18
N GLY A 8 13.24 -9.37 -13.91
CA GLY A 8 12.52 -10.15 -14.91
C GLY A 8 11.99 -11.49 -14.37
N ALA A 9 12.36 -12.60 -15.03
CA ALA A 9 11.99 -13.96 -14.62
C ALA A 9 12.69 -14.40 -13.32
N ASN A 10 13.92 -13.95 -13.07
CA ASN A 10 14.61 -14.27 -11.82
C ASN A 10 13.88 -13.67 -10.61
N GLY A 11 13.16 -12.56 -10.81
CA GLY A 11 12.40 -11.89 -9.77
C GLY A 11 11.19 -12.66 -9.22
N ILE A 12 10.83 -13.82 -9.79
CA ILE A 12 9.77 -14.71 -9.27
C ILE A 12 10.30 -16.01 -8.66
N LEU A 13 11.61 -16.26 -8.74
CA LEU A 13 12.24 -17.44 -8.16
C LEU A 13 12.47 -17.25 -6.66
N ASP A 14 12.42 -18.32 -5.88
CA ASP A 14 12.64 -18.26 -4.43
C ASP A 14 14.10 -17.91 -4.07
N GLU A 15 15.04 -18.22 -4.97
CA GLU A 15 16.47 -17.87 -4.86
C GLU A 15 16.70 -16.35 -4.74
N TYR A 16 15.78 -15.54 -5.28
CA TYR A 16 15.82 -14.09 -5.21
C TYR A 16 14.62 -13.56 -4.43
N PRO A 17 14.79 -12.97 -3.24
CA PRO A 17 13.68 -12.71 -2.31
C PRO A 17 12.76 -11.54 -2.72
N ILE A 18 12.91 -11.00 -3.93
CA ILE A 18 12.19 -9.81 -4.41
C ILE A 18 10.67 -10.05 -4.41
N MET A 19 10.21 -11.21 -4.88
CA MET A 19 8.78 -11.53 -4.89
C MET A 19 8.21 -11.60 -3.47
N ARG A 20 8.93 -12.25 -2.55
CA ARG A 20 8.57 -12.32 -1.13
C ARG A 20 8.49 -10.93 -0.49
N HIS A 21 9.48 -10.08 -0.73
CA HIS A 21 9.46 -8.70 -0.21
C HIS A 21 8.32 -7.88 -0.79
N MET A 22 8.02 -8.02 -2.09
CA MET A 22 6.87 -7.35 -2.70
C MET A 22 5.55 -7.79 -2.04
N ALA A 23 5.37 -9.08 -1.79
CA ALA A 23 4.18 -9.59 -1.11
C ALA A 23 4.08 -9.07 0.34
N ASN A 24 5.19 -9.07 1.08
CA ASN A 24 5.24 -8.54 2.45
C ASN A 24 4.85 -7.05 2.50
N LEU A 25 5.28 -6.25 1.53
CA LEU A 25 4.97 -4.82 1.46
C LEU A 25 3.48 -4.54 1.22
N GLU A 26 2.75 -5.41 0.52
CA GLU A 26 1.30 -5.24 0.35
C GLU A 26 0.54 -5.43 1.68
N SER A 27 1.02 -6.32 2.55
CA SER A 27 0.49 -6.44 3.91
C SER A 27 0.76 -5.15 4.71
N VAL A 28 2.00 -4.67 4.71
CA VAL A 28 2.41 -3.44 5.41
C VAL A 28 1.60 -2.22 4.96
N LYS A 29 1.29 -2.13 3.66
CA LYS A 29 0.49 -1.03 3.08
C LYS A 29 -0.94 -0.96 3.61
N THR A 30 -1.47 -2.06 4.15
CA THR A 30 -2.90 -2.19 4.43
C THR A 30 -3.23 -2.19 5.93
N TYR A 31 -2.39 -2.83 6.76
CA TYR A 31 -2.83 -3.23 8.11
C TYR A 31 -2.97 -2.07 9.12
N GLU A 32 -2.11 -1.05 9.07
CA GLU A 32 -2.18 0.13 9.97
C GLU A 32 -3.06 1.26 9.43
N GLY A 33 -4.07 0.90 8.64
CA GLY A 33 -4.85 1.86 7.87
C GLY A 33 -4.32 1.99 6.45
N THR A 34 -5.26 1.93 5.50
CA THR A 34 -4.93 2.05 4.09
C THR A 34 -4.45 3.47 3.78
N HIS A 35 -3.74 3.61 2.66
CA HIS A 35 -3.35 4.92 2.14
C HIS A 35 -4.53 5.90 2.05
N ASP A 36 -5.69 5.41 1.60
CA ASP A 36 -6.89 6.24 1.47
C ASP A 36 -7.47 6.65 2.83
N ILE A 37 -7.47 5.75 3.81
CA ILE A 37 -7.91 6.09 5.18
C ILE A 37 -7.03 7.17 5.79
N HIS A 38 -5.71 7.08 5.65
CA HIS A 38 -4.79 8.13 6.10
C HIS A 38 -5.04 9.46 5.40
N ASN A 39 -5.28 9.45 4.08
CA ASN A 39 -5.62 10.65 3.34
C ASN A 39 -6.93 11.29 3.83
N LEU A 40 -7.96 10.49 4.17
CA LEU A 40 -9.22 11.00 4.73
C LEU A 40 -9.03 11.58 6.14
N ILE A 41 -8.17 10.98 6.98
CA ILE A 41 -7.83 11.52 8.30
C ILE A 41 -7.16 12.89 8.17
N ILE A 42 -6.15 13.00 7.30
CA ILE A 42 -5.46 14.27 7.03
C ILE A 42 -6.43 15.29 6.43
N GLY A 43 -7.25 14.87 5.46
CA GLY A 43 -8.26 15.71 4.83
C GLY A 43 -9.24 16.30 5.84
N ARG A 44 -9.74 15.50 6.78
CA ARG A 44 -10.59 15.98 7.88
C ARG A 44 -9.86 17.00 8.77
N HIS A 45 -8.59 16.76 9.08
CA HIS A 45 -7.80 17.69 9.90
C HIS A 45 -7.60 19.05 9.21
N ILE A 46 -7.36 19.06 7.90
CA ILE A 46 -7.12 20.29 7.13
C ILE A 46 -8.42 21.05 6.85
N THR A 47 -9.49 20.34 6.47
CA THR A 47 -10.73 20.95 5.98
C THR A 47 -11.83 21.09 7.02
N GLY A 48 -11.75 20.33 8.12
CA GLY A 48 -12.82 20.19 9.10
C GLY A 48 -13.99 19.30 8.66
N ILE A 49 -13.99 18.80 7.41
CA ILE A 49 -15.09 18.00 6.85
C ILE A 49 -14.79 16.50 7.03
N GLN A 50 -15.76 15.73 7.54
CA GLN A 50 -15.63 14.27 7.62
C GLN A 50 -16.01 13.63 6.28
N ALA A 51 -15.21 12.70 5.75
CA ALA A 51 -15.51 11.99 4.50
C ALA A 51 -15.28 10.46 4.54
N PHE A 52 -15.48 9.80 5.69
CA PHE A 52 -15.30 8.34 5.81
C PHE A 52 -16.51 7.54 5.31
N THR A 53 -17.68 8.15 5.36
CA THR A 53 -18.96 7.54 5.00
C THR A 53 -19.56 8.33 3.84
N ARG A 54 -20.31 7.64 2.99
CA ARG A 54 -21.35 8.32 2.21
C ARG A 54 -22.47 8.64 3.19
N GLU A 55 -22.81 9.91 3.34
CA GLU A 55 -24.09 10.29 3.96
C GLU A 55 -25.23 9.61 3.18
N ALA A 56 -26.29 9.22 3.90
CA ALA A 56 -27.57 8.83 3.31
C ALA A 56 -28.41 10.08 3.08
#